data_AF-A0A7Y6V735-F1
#
_entry.id   AF-A0A7Y6V735-F1
#
_cell.length_a   1.000
_cell.length_b   1.000
_cell.length_c   1.000
_cell.angle_alpha   90.00
_cell.angle_beta   90.00
_cell.angle_gamma   90.00
#
_symmetry.space_group_name_H-M   'P 1'
#
loop_
_entity.id
_entity.type
_entity.pdbx_description
1 polymer ?
#
loop_
_entity_poly.entity_id
_entity_poly.type
_entity_poly.pdbx_seq_one_letter_code
_entity_poly.pdbx_strand_id
1 'polypeptide(L)' 'MSMINQLQDVKTKDFAKHCYESSSVDKLRDAAEGSPDQAEMEHWGLTEGQWEEAIVAALADHEAKE' A
#
# COMPACT_ATOMS: atom_id res chain seq x y z
N MET A 1 -11.56 3.49 -10.90
CA MET A 1 -10.20 4.02 -11.15
C MET A 1 -9.40 3.68 -9.92
N SER A 2 -8.25 3.02 -10.08
CA SER A 2 -7.44 2.61 -8.93
C SER A 2 -6.94 3.82 -8.14
N MET A 3 -7.18 3.85 -6.82
CA MET A 3 -6.49 4.75 -5.89
C MET A 3 -4.98 4.64 -6.03
N ILE A 4 -4.45 3.43 -6.24
CA ILE A 4 -3.02 3.20 -6.49
C ILE A 4 -2.52 4.05 -7.69
N ASN A 5 -3.35 4.23 -8.72
CA ASN A 5 -2.96 5.03 -9.90
C ASN A 5 -3.03 6.54 -9.65
N GLN A 6 -3.66 6.99 -8.57
CA GLN A 6 -3.75 8.40 -8.18
C GLN A 6 -2.57 8.86 -7.32
N LEU A 7 -1.78 7.92 -6.78
CA LEU A 7 -0.54 8.21 -6.06
C LEU A 7 0.44 8.95 -6.98
N GLN A 8 0.92 10.11 -6.53
CA GLN A 8 1.86 10.94 -7.30
C GLN A 8 3.29 10.40 -7.23
N ASP A 9 3.64 9.74 -6.13
CA ASP A 9 4.97 9.19 -5.93
C ASP A 9 5.08 7.81 -6.58
N VAL A 10 6.06 7.68 -7.48
CA VAL A 10 6.24 6.45 -8.26
C VAL A 10 6.60 5.27 -7.35
N LYS A 11 7.36 5.49 -6.27
CA LYS A 11 7.75 4.42 -5.35
C LYS A 11 6.55 3.94 -4.53
N THR A 12 5.81 4.89 -3.95
CA THR A 12 4.56 4.61 -3.21
C THR A 12 3.59 3.84 -4.10
N LYS A 13 3.46 4.24 -5.37
CA LYS A 13 2.63 3.55 -6.35
C LYS A 13 3.09 2.13 -6.65
N ASP A 14 4.39 1.93 -6.87
CA ASP A 14 4.96 0.61 -7.16
C ASP A 14 4.80 -0.34 -5.96
N PHE A 15 5.03 0.18 -4.75
CA PHE A 15 4.82 -0.55 -3.51
C PHE A 15 3.35 -0.88 -3.27
N ALA A 16 2.44 0.09 -3.43
CA ALA A 16 1.00 -0.14 -3.32
C ALA A 16 0.54 -1.22 -4.31
N LYS A 17 1.07 -1.20 -5.53
CA LYS A 17 0.78 -2.21 -6.54
C LYS A 17 1.35 -3.58 -6.15
N HIS A 18 2.57 -3.63 -5.64
CA HIS A 18 3.17 -4.87 -5.11
C HIS A 18 2.32 -5.44 -3.96
N CYS A 19 1.89 -4.60 -3.02
CA CYS A 19 1.02 -4.98 -1.93
C CYS A 19 -0.35 -5.46 -2.44
N TYR A 20 -0.93 -4.79 -3.43
CA TYR A 20 -2.17 -5.23 -4.07
C TYR A 20 -2.04 -6.59 -4.77
N GLU A 21 -0.93 -6.85 -5.46
CA GLU A 21 -0.72 -8.10 -6.21
C GLU A 21 -0.23 -9.26 -5.31
N SER A 22 0.53 -8.95 -4.25
CA SER A 22 1.19 -9.94 -3.39
C SER A 22 0.46 -10.19 -2.06
N SER A 23 -0.41 -9.28 -1.62
CA SER A 23 -1.18 -9.37 -0.38
C SER A 23 -2.69 -9.35 -0.63
N SER A 24 -3.42 -9.97 0.28
CA SER A 24 -4.89 -9.98 0.30
C SER A 24 -5.45 -8.81 1.12
N VAL A 25 -6.73 -8.48 0.92
CA VAL A 25 -7.47 -7.45 1.69
C VAL A 25 -7.22 -7.55 3.19
N ASP A 26 -7.37 -8.73 3.79
CA ASP A 26 -7.17 -8.89 5.24
C ASP A 26 -5.76 -8.51 5.70
N LYS A 27 -4.72 -8.82 4.91
CA LYS A 27 -3.34 -8.43 5.22
C LYS A 27 -3.14 -6.93 5.09
N LEU A 28 -3.71 -6.32 4.05
CA LEU A 28 -3.61 -4.89 3.82
C LEU A 28 -4.38 -4.11 4.90
N ARG A 29 -5.53 -4.63 5.36
CA ARG A 29 -6.29 -4.07 6.47
C ARG A 29 -5.51 -4.17 7.78
N ASP A 30 -4.93 -5.33 8.07
CA ASP A 30 -4.09 -5.51 9.27
C ASP A 30 -2.86 -4.61 9.24
N ALA A 31 -2.23 -4.44 8.08
CA ALA A 31 -1.13 -3.50 7.88
C ALA A 31 -1.58 -2.03 8.04
N ALA A 32 -2.77 -1.66 7.56
CA ALA A 32 -3.32 -0.31 7.69
C ALA A 32 -3.72 0.05 9.13
N GLU A 33 -4.23 -0.93 9.89
CA GLU A 33 -4.58 -0.76 11.31
C GLU A 33 -3.38 -0.94 12.24
N GLY A 34 -2.35 -1.63 11.77
CA GLY A 34 -1.12 -1.95 12.47
C GLY A 34 -0.04 -0.89 12.36
N SER A 35 1.16 -1.25 12.81
CA SER A 35 2.33 -0.38 12.69
C SER A 35 3.01 -0.55 11.33
N PRO A 36 3.53 0.53 10.75
CA PRO A 36 4.26 0.49 9.49
C PRO A 36 5.47 -0.44 9.56
N ASP A 37 5.57 -1.32 8.57
CA ASP A 37 6.62 -2.34 8.55
C ASP A 37 7.96 -1.71 8.14
N GLN A 38 8.84 -1.50 9.12
CA GLN A 38 10.13 -0.87 8.90
C GLN A 38 11.00 -1.62 7.89
N ALA A 39 10.89 -2.96 7.83
CA ALA A 39 11.68 -3.74 6.89
C ALA A 39 11.23 -3.47 5.44
N GLU A 40 9.92 -3.35 5.19
CA GLU A 40 9.40 -2.96 3.88
C GLU A 40 9.74 -1.50 3.55
N MET A 41 9.61 -0.59 4.51
CA MET A 41 9.98 0.81 4.31
C MET A 41 11.46 0.96 3.94
N GLU A 42 12.37 0.25 4.60
CA GLU A 42 13.79 0.25 4.25
C GLU A 42 14.07 -0.42 2.90
N HIS A 43 13.38 -1.53 2.60
CA HIS A 43 13.54 -2.26 1.34
C HIS A 43 13.12 -1.42 0.13
N TRP A 44 11.98 -0.72 0.26
CA TRP A 44 11.42 0.12 -0.80
C TRP A 44 11.92 1.57 -0.75
N GLY A 45 12.58 1.96 0.35
CA GLY A 45 13.05 3.32 0.60
C GLY A 45 11.89 4.32 0.65
N LEU A 46 10.83 3.95 1.39
CA LEU A 46 9.63 4.74 1.65
C LEU A 46 9.69 5.38 3.03
N THR A 47 9.02 6.51 3.19
CA THR A 47 8.71 7.07 4.51
C THR A 47 7.46 6.42 5.09
N GLU A 48 7.24 6.61 6.40
CA GLU A 48 6.06 6.12 7.11
C GLU A 48 4.75 6.53 6.42
N GLY A 49 4.60 7.82 6.11
CA GLY A 49 3.42 8.32 5.40
C GLY A 49 3.27 7.76 3.97
N GLN A 50 4.38 7.52 3.26
CA GLN A 50 4.33 6.89 1.94
C GLN A 50 3.93 5.41 2.02
N TRP A 51 4.38 4.70 3.05
CA TRP A 51 4.00 3.32 3.27
C TRP A 51 2.50 3.23 3.62
N GLU A 52 2.04 4.07 4.54
CA GLU A 52 0.61 4.13 4.91
C GLU A 52 -0.27 4.48 3.71
N GLU A 53 0.08 5.53 2.95
CA GLU A 53 -0.66 5.90 1.73
C GLU A 53 -0.72 4.74 0.73
N ALA A 54 0.36 3.99 0.58
CA ALA A 54 0.41 2.86 -0.33
C ALA A 54 -0.49 1.70 0.13
N ILE A 55 -0.44 1.34 1.41
CA ILE A 55 -1.27 0.28 1.99
C ILE A 55 -2.75 0.66 1.90
N VAL A 56 -3.11 1.90 2.25
CA VAL A 56 -4.50 2.40 2.17
C VAL A 56 -4.99 2.43 0.72
N ALA A 57 -4.16 2.89 -0.22
CA ALA A 57 -4.51 2.90 -1.63
C ALA A 57 -4.70 1.47 -2.17
N ALA A 58 -3.82 0.54 -1.79
CA ALA A 58 -3.92 -0.86 -2.18
C ALA A 58 -5.16 -1.55 -1.60
N LEU A 59 -5.48 -1.28 -0.34
CA LEU A 59 -6.67 -1.77 0.34
C LEU A 59 -7.94 -1.25 -0.36
N ALA A 60 -8.04 0.06 -0.56
CA ALA A 60 -9.18 0.69 -1.21
C ALA A 60 -9.40 0.18 -2.64
N ASP A 61 -8.33 -0.12 -3.38
CA ASP A 61 -8.41 -0.73 -4.70
C ASP A 61 -8.97 -2.15 -4.69
N HIS A 62 -8.59 -2.96 -3.68
CA HIS A 62 -9.16 -4.29 -3.52
C HIS A 62 -10.64 -4.22 -3.11
N GLU A 63 -10.97 -3.40 -2.13
CA GLU A 63 -12.35 -3.21 -1.66
C GLU A 63 -13.26 -2.64 -2.75
N ALA A 64 -12.75 -1.78 -3.63
CA ALA A 64 -13.51 -1.22 -4.75
C ALA A 64 -13.68 -2.19 -5.94
N LYS A 65 -13.02 -3.36 -5.90
CA LYS A 65 -13.08 -4.37 -6.96
C LYS A 65 -14.02 -5.54 -6.63
N GLU A 66 -14.47 -5.62 -5.38
CA GLU A 66 -15.60 -6.47 -4.94
C GLU A 66 -16.94 -5.79 -5.22
#